data_AF-A0A7W1H349-F1
#
_entry.id   AF-A0A7W1H349-F1
#
_cell.length_a   1.000
_cell.length_b   1.000
_cell.length_c   1.000
_cell.angle_alpha   90.00
_cell.angle_beta   90.00
_cell.angle_gamma   90.00
#
_symmetry.space_group_name_H-M   'P 1'
#
loop_
_entity.id
_entity.type
_entity.pdbx_description
1 polymer ?
#
loop_
_entity_poly.entity_id
_entity_poly.type
_entity_poly.pdbx_seq_one_letter_code
_entity_poly.pdbx_strand_id
1 'polypeptide(L)'
;MSETAAEVGLPLRAQDEVECRHCDVHCEKVVYPGACLRMACPFVYAYEAWGRTYMGCLQKVFDVEIDLSLLEAAESERGGFGAVRARRAPLPMCETEVISTYSGREDDLGCRNPEFYELPRERASFRIFARINGIS
;
A
#
# COMPACT_ATOMS: atom_id res chain seq x y z
N MET A 1 -0.05 37.19 24.30
CA MET A 1 -1.04 36.15 23.94
C MET A 1 -0.48 35.49 22.70
N SER A 2 0.12 34.31 22.88
CA SER A 2 0.91 33.62 21.86
C SER A 2 -0.04 32.80 20.99
N GLU A 3 -0.30 33.29 19.78
CA GLU A 3 -0.98 32.52 18.75
C GLU A 3 0.09 31.66 18.07
N THR A 4 0.37 30.49 18.64
CA THR A 4 1.20 29.49 17.99
C THR A 4 0.34 28.86 16.91
N ALA A 5 0.30 29.51 15.73
CA ALA A 5 -0.16 28.85 14.51
C ALA A 5 0.74 27.62 14.35
N ALA A 6 0.20 26.45 14.69
CA ALA A 6 0.84 25.19 14.35
C ALA A 6 1.00 25.23 12.83
N GLU A 7 2.24 25.37 12.37
CA GLU A 7 2.60 25.23 10.98
C GLU A 7 2.11 23.84 10.57
N VAL A 8 0.94 23.80 9.92
CA VAL A 8 0.44 22.58 9.30
C VAL A 8 1.40 22.35 8.16
N GLY A 9 2.50 21.66 8.46
CA GLY A 9 3.43 21.19 7.46
C GLY A 9 2.64 20.25 6.56
N LEU A 10 2.07 20.77 5.48
CA LEU A 10 1.51 19.94 4.44
C LEU A 10 2.68 19.09 3.93
N PRO A 11 2.63 17.77 4.11
CA PRO A 11 3.71 16.92 3.65
C PRO A 11 3.82 17.12 2.14
N LEU A 12 5.00 17.55 1.69
CA LEU A 12 5.31 17.52 0.27
C LEU A 12 5.21 16.06 -0.15
N ARG A 13 4.20 15.74 -0.97
CA ARG A 13 3.83 14.38 -1.41
C ARG A 13 3.05 13.55 -0.37
N ALA A 14 1.90 14.04 0.07
CA ALA A 14 0.97 13.28 0.91
C ALA A 14 0.64 11.87 0.35
N GLN A 15 0.66 11.69 -0.98
CA GLN A 15 0.47 10.39 -1.62
C GLN A 15 1.62 9.38 -1.40
N ASP A 16 2.78 9.81 -0.90
CA ASP A 16 3.90 8.91 -0.58
C ASP A 16 3.85 8.46 0.90
N GLU A 17 3.09 9.17 1.75
CA GLU A 17 2.90 8.82 3.16
C GLU A 17 2.13 7.51 3.31
N VAL A 18 2.36 6.78 4.40
CA VAL A 18 1.69 5.48 4.68
C VAL A 18 0.60 5.59 5.74
N GLU A 19 0.54 6.70 6.47
CA GLU A 19 -0.55 7.03 7.40
C GLU A 19 -0.90 8.51 7.34
N CYS A 20 -2.14 8.85 7.66
CA CYS A 20 -2.62 10.23 7.74
C CYS A 20 -3.46 10.42 9.01
N ARG A 21 -3.22 11.55 9.69
CA ARG A 21 -3.90 11.96 10.94
C ARG A 21 -4.28 13.45 10.94
N HIS A 22 -4.50 14.04 9.77
CA HIS A 22 -4.80 15.47 9.65
C HIS A 22 -6.22 15.84 10.15
N CYS A 23 -7.11 14.86 10.32
CA CYS A 23 -8.41 14.98 10.98
C CYS A 23 -8.59 13.84 12.01
N ASP A 24 -9.78 13.76 12.64
CA ASP A 24 -10.09 12.76 13.67
C ASP A 24 -10.25 11.33 13.12
N VAL A 25 -10.33 11.18 11.80
CA VAL A 25 -10.27 9.91 11.09
C VAL A 25 -8.81 9.55 10.83
N HIS A 26 -8.42 8.33 11.18
CA HIS A 26 -7.06 7.86 10.98
C HIS A 26 -6.98 6.95 9.76
N CYS A 27 -6.21 7.34 8.76
CA CYS A 27 -6.13 6.61 7.51
C CYS A 27 -4.77 5.90 7.38
N GLU A 28 -4.78 4.67 6.86
CA GLU A 28 -3.58 3.86 6.66
C GLU A 28 -3.57 3.29 5.24
N LYS A 29 -2.41 3.32 4.59
CA LYS A 29 -2.22 2.56 3.35
C LYS A 29 -1.97 1.11 3.68
N VAL A 30 -2.68 0.24 2.97
CA VAL A 30 -2.53 -1.20 3.05
C VAL A 30 -2.22 -1.75 1.67
N VAL A 31 -1.52 -2.89 1.64
CA VAL A 31 -1.19 -3.63 0.42
C VAL A 31 -1.64 -5.07 0.55
N TYR A 32 -1.79 -5.75 -0.58
CA TYR A 32 -2.31 -7.11 -0.63
C TYR A 32 -1.19 -8.12 -0.99
N PRO A 33 -0.65 -8.90 -0.03
CA PRO A 33 0.42 -9.86 -0.31
C PRO A 33 0.04 -10.93 -1.35
N GLY A 34 -1.22 -11.37 -1.36
CA GLY A 34 -1.74 -12.27 -2.40
C GLY A 34 -1.59 -11.69 -3.81
N ALA A 35 -1.76 -10.38 -3.97
CA ALA A 35 -1.56 -9.69 -5.25
C ALA A 35 -0.09 -9.72 -5.69
N CYS A 36 0.87 -9.71 -4.76
CA CYS A 36 2.29 -9.81 -5.09
C CYS A 36 2.61 -11.13 -5.81
N LEU A 37 1.98 -12.24 -5.39
CA LEU A 37 2.13 -13.53 -6.05
C LEU A 37 1.35 -13.59 -7.37
N ARG A 38 0.07 -13.19 -7.38
CA ARG A 38 -0.77 -13.18 -8.58
C ARG A 38 -0.17 -12.36 -9.73
N MET A 39 0.47 -11.24 -9.42
CA MET A 39 1.07 -10.33 -10.39
C MET A 39 2.54 -10.67 -10.72
N ALA A 40 3.10 -11.74 -10.14
CA ALA A 40 4.50 -12.11 -10.27
C ALA A 40 5.44 -10.92 -9.98
N CYS A 41 5.22 -10.25 -8.84
CA CYS A 41 5.99 -9.07 -8.46
C CYS A 41 7.49 -9.42 -8.37
N PRO A 42 8.37 -8.69 -9.08
CA PRO A 42 9.80 -9.02 -9.16
C PRO A 42 10.55 -8.79 -7.84
N PHE A 43 9.90 -8.18 -6.85
CA PHE A 43 10.47 -7.89 -5.54
C PHE A 43 10.01 -8.87 -4.46
N VAL A 44 9.23 -9.91 -4.79
CA VAL A 44 8.95 -10.99 -3.85
C VAL A 44 10.21 -11.82 -3.70
N TYR A 45 10.62 -12.05 -2.45
CA TYR A 45 11.60 -13.08 -2.11
C TYR A 45 10.91 -14.19 -1.32
N ALA A 46 11.46 -15.39 -1.38
CA ALA A 46 11.07 -16.49 -0.52
C ALA A 46 12.30 -17.23 0.01
N TYR A 47 12.20 -17.75 1.23
CA TYR A 47 13.25 -18.55 1.85
C TYR A 47 12.66 -19.63 2.74
N GLU A 48 13.41 -20.70 2.98
CA GLU A 48 13.01 -21.78 3.88
C GLU A 48 13.61 -21.60 5.28
N ALA A 49 12.77 -21.70 6.30
CA ALA A 49 13.18 -21.73 7.70
C ALA A 49 12.17 -22.52 8.53
N TRP A 50 12.63 -23.20 9.58
CA TRP A 50 11.76 -23.96 10.49
C TRP A 50 10.79 -24.94 9.78
N GLY A 51 11.22 -25.51 8.65
CA GLY A 51 10.41 -26.45 7.85
C GLY A 51 9.25 -25.80 7.07
N ARG A 52 9.28 -24.48 6.90
CA ARG A 52 8.26 -23.68 6.19
C ARG A 52 8.93 -22.73 5.20
N THR A 53 8.19 -22.36 4.17
CA THR A 53 8.62 -21.35 3.20
C THR A 53 7.99 -20.02 3.58
N TYR A 54 8.80 -19.01 3.81
CA TYR A 54 8.36 -17.66 4.10
C TYR A 54 8.60 -16.77 2.89
N MET A 55 7.63 -15.93 2.56
CA MET A 55 7.76 -14.90 1.53
C MET A 55 7.74 -13.50 2.13
N GLY A 56 8.42 -12.57 1.47
CA GLY A 56 8.49 -11.17 1.87
C GLY A 56 8.69 -10.22 0.69
N CYS A 57 8.64 -8.92 0.98
CA CYS A 57 8.92 -7.87 0.00
C CYS A 57 10.36 -7.37 0.15
N LEU A 58 11.17 -7.48 -0.90
CA LEU A 58 12.55 -6.98 -0.91
C LEU A 58 12.61 -5.46 -0.73
N GLN A 59 11.60 -4.75 -1.22
CA GLN A 59 11.46 -3.29 -1.11
C GLN A 59 10.95 -2.85 0.27
N LYS A 60 10.55 -3.81 1.13
CA LYS A 60 9.99 -3.57 2.47
C LYS A 60 8.79 -2.62 2.46
N VAL A 61 7.93 -2.76 1.44
CA VAL A 61 6.61 -2.09 1.42
C VAL A 61 5.76 -2.59 2.59
N PHE A 62 5.88 -3.87 2.92
CA PHE A 62 5.49 -4.45 4.21
C PHE A 62 6.67 -5.21 4.80
N ASP A 63 6.76 -5.23 6.13
CA ASP A 63 7.94 -5.77 6.85
C ASP A 63 7.76 -7.21 7.32
N VAL A 64 6.51 -7.69 7.38
CA VAL A 64 6.20 -9.05 7.84
C VAL A 64 6.60 -10.09 6.80
N GLU A 65 7.10 -11.22 7.29
CA GLU A 65 7.36 -12.40 6.48
C GLU A 65 6.22 -13.39 6.69
N ILE A 66 5.62 -13.84 5.60
CA ILE A 66 4.36 -14.57 5.60
C ILE A 66 4.66 -16.00 5.18
N ASP A 67 4.16 -16.97 5.94
CA ASP A 67 4.19 -18.37 5.52
C ASP A 67 3.43 -18.53 4.20
N LEU A 68 4.15 -18.97 3.17
CA LEU A 68 3.65 -19.03 1.80
C LEU A 68 2.47 -20.00 1.67
N SER A 69 2.54 -21.15 2.33
CA SER A 69 1.46 -22.15 2.26
C SER A 69 0.20 -21.67 2.97
N LEU A 70 0.33 -20.93 4.09
CA LEU A 70 -0.82 -20.31 4.75
C LEU A 70 -1.42 -19.16 3.93
N LEU A 71 -0.58 -18.37 3.27
CA LEU A 71 -1.02 -17.32 2.35
C LEU A 71 -1.84 -17.92 1.20
N GLU A 72 -1.31 -18.94 0.52
CA GLU A 72 -1.99 -19.62 -0.58
C GLU A 72 -3.30 -20.27 -0.14
N ALA A 73 -3.32 -20.91 1.04
CA ALA A 73 -4.53 -21.48 1.60
C ALA A 73 -5.60 -20.41 1.84
N ALA A 74 -5.25 -19.30 2.47
CA ALA A 74 -6.19 -18.21 2.73
C ALA A 74 -6.69 -17.53 1.45
N GLU A 75 -5.82 -17.37 0.43
CA GLU A 75 -6.19 -16.85 -0.89
C GLU A 75 -7.22 -17.75 -1.62
N SER A 76 -7.28 -19.04 -1.28
CA SER A 76 -8.27 -19.97 -1.85
C SER A 76 -9.67 -19.87 -1.21
N GLU A 77 -9.78 -19.24 -0.04
CA GLU A 77 -11.02 -19.09 0.70
C GLU A 77 -11.84 -17.87 0.25
N ARG A 78 -13.13 -17.85 0.62
CA ARG A 78 -13.98 -16.67 0.40
C ARG A 78 -13.53 -15.54 1.32
N GLY A 79 -12.75 -14.62 0.80
CA GLY A 79 -12.24 -13.44 1.50
C GLY A 79 -10.76 -13.16 1.24
N GLY A 80 -10.02 -14.16 0.76
CA GLY A 80 -8.58 -14.06 0.55
C GLY A 80 -7.79 -13.94 1.87
N PHE A 81 -6.48 -13.70 1.76
CA PHE A 81 -5.64 -13.47 2.95
C PHE A 81 -5.93 -12.12 3.64
N GLY A 82 -6.37 -11.13 2.85
CA GLY A 82 -6.61 -9.77 3.30
C GLY A 82 -5.40 -8.84 3.14
N ALA A 83 -5.59 -7.59 3.57
CA ALA A 83 -4.59 -6.55 3.42
C ALA A 83 -3.63 -6.51 4.62
N VAL A 84 -2.39 -6.08 4.37
CA VAL A 84 -1.41 -5.78 5.41
C VAL A 84 -1.03 -4.31 5.35
N ARG A 85 -0.76 -3.72 6.52
CA ARG A 85 -0.34 -2.32 6.60
C ARG A 85 0.98 -2.08 5.86
N ALA A 86 1.01 -1.03 5.04
CA ALA A 86 2.23 -0.55 4.41
C ALA A 86 3.14 0.14 5.43
N ARG A 87 4.43 -0.16 5.36
CA ARG A 87 5.50 0.45 6.18
C ARG A 87 6.37 1.40 5.38
N ARG A 88 6.33 1.30 4.06
CA ARG A 88 6.93 2.24 3.11
C ARG A 88 5.93 2.55 1.99
N ALA A 89 6.17 3.66 1.29
CA ALA A 89 5.40 4.05 0.12
C ALA A 89 5.24 2.85 -0.84
N PRO A 90 4.01 2.40 -1.12
CA PRO A 90 3.78 1.35 -2.09
C PRO A 90 4.30 1.74 -3.47
N LEU A 91 4.90 0.78 -4.16
CA LEU A 91 5.39 1.01 -5.52
C LEU A 91 4.23 1.02 -6.53
N PRO A 92 4.42 1.57 -7.75
CA PRO A 92 3.34 1.69 -8.74
C PRO A 92 2.62 0.39 -9.13
N MET A 93 3.30 -0.77 -8.99
CA MET A 93 2.74 -2.10 -9.26
C MET A 93 2.05 -2.75 -8.06
N CYS A 94 2.15 -2.17 -6.86
CA CYS A 94 1.52 -2.70 -5.65
C CYS A 94 0.01 -2.47 -5.69
N GLU A 95 -0.77 -3.54 -5.49
CA GLU A 95 -2.20 -3.42 -5.18
C GLU A 95 -2.35 -2.81 -3.79
N THR A 96 -2.96 -1.62 -3.73
CA THR A 96 -2.96 -0.74 -2.55
C THR A 96 -4.36 -0.17 -2.33
N GLU A 97 -4.72 0.01 -1.06
CA GLU A 97 -5.95 0.69 -0.63
C GLU A 97 -5.65 1.61 0.56
N VAL A 98 -6.51 2.60 0.80
CA VAL A 98 -6.52 3.40 2.03
C VAL A 98 -7.67 2.94 2.92
N ILE A 99 -7.36 2.41 4.09
CA ILE A 99 -8.36 2.06 5.11
C ILE A 99 -8.51 3.23 6.07
N SER A 100 -9.76 3.61 6.36
CA SER A 100 -10.11 4.68 7.29
C SER A 100 -10.62 4.11 8.61
N THR A 101 -9.93 4.43 9.71
CA THR A 101 -10.34 4.08 11.08
C THR A 101 -11.10 5.24 11.69
N TYR A 102 -12.17 4.94 12.42
CA TYR A 102 -13.07 5.93 13.02
C TYR A 102 -13.78 6.83 12.00
N SER A 103 -14.19 6.30 10.85
CA SER A 103 -14.94 7.06 9.82
C SER A 103 -16.14 7.84 10.36
N GLY A 104 -16.79 7.36 11.43
CA GLY A 104 -17.88 8.09 12.11
C GLY A 104 -17.46 9.33 12.93
N ARG A 105 -16.18 9.70 12.96
CA ARG A 105 -15.66 10.93 13.59
C ARG A 105 -15.40 12.04 12.59
N GLU A 106 -15.81 11.88 11.34
CA GLU A 106 -15.73 12.95 10.36
C GLU A 106 -16.56 14.16 10.83
N ASP A 107 -15.93 15.34 10.83
CA ASP A 107 -16.58 16.61 11.17
C ASP A 107 -17.19 17.25 9.91
N ASP A 108 -17.87 18.38 10.06
CA ASP A 108 -18.51 19.08 8.94
C ASP A 108 -17.52 19.58 7.87
N LEU A 109 -16.21 19.68 8.19
CA LEU A 109 -15.17 20.09 7.24
C LEU A 109 -14.69 18.90 6.39
N GLY A 110 -14.89 17.67 6.86
CA GLY A 110 -14.50 16.44 6.17
C GLY A 110 -12.99 16.20 6.15
N CYS A 111 -12.53 15.40 5.18
CA CYS A 111 -11.11 15.10 5.01
C CYS A 111 -10.24 16.35 4.80
N ARG A 112 -9.24 16.54 5.66
CA ARG A 112 -8.29 17.67 5.60
C ARG A 112 -7.04 17.40 4.76
N ASN A 113 -6.90 16.18 4.23
CA ASN A 113 -5.77 15.78 3.38
C ASN A 113 -6.24 14.80 2.28
N PRO A 114 -7.02 15.28 1.29
CA PRO A 114 -7.57 14.44 0.23
C PRO A 114 -6.47 13.82 -0.65
N GLU A 115 -5.33 14.50 -0.84
CA GLU A 115 -4.20 14.00 -1.62
C GLU A 115 -3.63 12.68 -1.09
N PHE A 116 -3.86 12.34 0.18
CA PHE A 116 -3.47 11.04 0.74
C PHE A 116 -4.15 9.84 0.06
N TYR A 117 -5.37 10.06 -0.46
CA TYR A 117 -6.14 9.05 -1.21
C TYR A 117 -5.74 8.99 -2.69
N GLU A 118 -4.92 9.91 -3.17
CA GLU A 118 -4.44 9.90 -4.54
C GLU A 118 -3.38 8.82 -4.75
N LEU A 119 -3.32 8.32 -5.97
CA LEU A 119 -2.31 7.37 -6.40
C LEU A 119 -0.96 8.07 -6.56
N PRO A 120 0.18 7.43 -6.24
CA PRO A 120 1.49 7.99 -6.50
C PRO A 120 1.63 8.43 -7.97
N ARG A 121 2.03 9.69 -8.20
CA ARG A 121 2.04 10.35 -9.52
C ARG A 121 2.95 9.68 -10.56
N GLU A 122 3.83 8.78 -10.15
CA GLU A 122 4.74 8.02 -11.04
C GLU A 122 4.07 6.87 -11.81
N ARG A 123 2.73 6.78 -11.79
CA ARG A 123 1.98 5.81 -12.61
C ARG A 123 2.10 6.13 -14.10
N ALA A 124 2.83 5.30 -14.84
CA ALA A 124 2.40 4.91 -16.18
C ALA A 124 1.44 3.71 -16.03
N SER A 125 0.14 3.96 -16.12
CA SER A 125 -0.93 3.00 -15.83
C SER A 125 -1.25 2.03 -16.98
N PHE A 126 -0.26 1.54 -17.72
CA PHE A 126 -0.51 0.63 -18.83
C PHE A 126 0.46 -0.55 -18.88
N ARG A 127 -0.09 -1.76 -19.02
CA ARG A 127 0.67 -2.99 -19.27
C ARG A 127 1.17 -2.98 -20.70
N ILE A 128 2.48 -2.86 -20.90
CA ILE A 128 3.10 -3.11 -22.21
C ILE A 128 3.05 -4.62 -22.45
N PHE A 129 2.11 -5.07 -23.27
CA PHE A 129 1.96 -6.49 -23.62
C PHE A 129 2.64 -6.85 -24.96
N ALA A 130 3.10 -5.86 -25.73
CA ALA A 130 3.86 -6.07 -26.96
C ALA A 130 4.72 -4.85 -27.31
N ARG A 131 5.84 -5.08 -28.01
CA ARG A 131 6.69 -4.05 -28.61
C ARG A 131 6.79 -4.36 -30.10
N ILE A 132 6.31 -3.46 -30.95
CA ILE A 132 6.42 -3.63 -32.42
C ILE A 132 7.76 -3.05 -32.83
N ASN A 133 8.66 -3.89 -33.33
CA ASN A 133 9.89 -3.42 -33.96
C ASN A 133 9.56 -3.05 -35.41
N GLY A 134 9.73 -1.76 -35.74
CA GLY A 134 9.81 -1.31 -37.13
C GLY A 134 9.03 -0.02 -37.40
N ILE A 135 9.77 1.08 -37.53
CA ILE A 135 9.49 2.06 -38.58
C ILE A 135 10.80 2.16 -39.35
N SER A 136 10.81 1.59 -40.56
CA SER A 136 11.81 1.91 -41.58
C SER A 136 11.55 3.31 -42.13
#